data_AF-A0A1C4PKH8-F1
#
_entry.id   AF-A0A1C4PKH8-F1
#
_cell.length_a   1.000
_cell.length_b   1.000
_cell.length_c   1.000
_cell.angle_alpha   90.00
_cell.angle_beta   90.00
_cell.angle_gamma   90.00
#
_symmetry.space_group_name_H-M   'P 1'
#
loop_
_entity.id
_entity.type
_entity.pdbx_description
1 polymer ?
#
loop_
_entity_poly.entity_id
_entity_poly.type
_entity_poly.pdbx_seq_one_letter_code
_entity_poly.pdbx_strand_id
1 'polypeptide(L)'
;TVVFCDLSGSTELSGRLDAEALRAVTLRYFAVMRERLERHGGTVEKFIGDAVMAVFGVPVLHEDDAQRAVRAALEMLTALDGLNEELERDHEVRLTVRIGINTGEVVATGDPFARQVLVSGEVVNVAARLEQNAGPGEILIGPDTYRAVERLVVAEEVGPLRLKGKAAAVTGRRLLDLRGDDPAVLRRFDSPMVGRAGELREMRLIARRAVRGRQCQLLTLFGEAGIGKTRLARQWLAQAAAGGMQVGTGRCRPYGEGGSLLALADAVRPFADAAGAEPDEADTDRAEALAVLRGGLLLDGAPDPSVEDTCWAVTWLLEWAARRQPLVLVLDDCHWASSVLCDVVDHLVTEIRDAPVVVLCTARPELLDRRPGWGGGVLNSGSLVVPPLEPDEVRRLAGHLTEVAAHATGARDALLERAEGNPLYLEQLLAMVNEAPGPAAAGTLPPTLHALIAARIEALDHDQRAALDVAAVAGRDFTVDQVG
;
A
#
# COMPACT_ATOMS: atom_id res chain seq x y z
N THR A 1 -12.16 -7.25 -3.90
CA THR A 1 -12.93 -5.99 -4.10
C THR A 1 -13.43 -5.90 -5.53
N VAL A 2 -14.65 -5.41 -5.74
CA VAL A 2 -15.27 -5.28 -7.07
C VAL A 2 -15.48 -3.81 -7.40
N VAL A 3 -15.13 -3.41 -8.63
CA VAL A 3 -15.38 -2.08 -9.20
C VAL A 3 -16.33 -2.23 -10.38
N PHE A 4 -17.43 -1.47 -10.36
CA PHE A 4 -18.30 -1.25 -11.50
C PHE A 4 -18.19 0.21 -11.94
N CYS A 5 -18.05 0.42 -13.24
CA CYS A 5 -18.02 1.74 -13.85
C CYS A 5 -18.95 1.74 -15.06
N ASP A 6 -19.90 2.67 -15.12
CA ASP A 6 -20.86 2.78 -16.24
C ASP A 6 -20.83 4.18 -16.86
N LEU A 7 -21.12 4.28 -18.16
CA LEU A 7 -21.23 5.57 -18.83
C LEU A 7 -22.58 6.23 -18.53
N SER A 8 -22.55 7.40 -17.92
CA SER A 8 -23.73 8.23 -17.74
C SER A 8 -24.27 8.69 -19.10
N GLY A 9 -25.54 8.38 -19.38
CA GLY A 9 -26.23 8.95 -20.54
C GLY A 9 -25.83 8.33 -21.89
N SER A 10 -25.35 7.07 -21.91
CA SER A 10 -24.98 6.36 -23.15
C SER A 10 -26.08 6.30 -24.22
N THR A 11 -27.35 6.33 -23.81
CA THR A 11 -28.50 6.43 -24.72
C THR A 11 -28.55 7.77 -25.45
N GLU A 12 -28.21 8.88 -24.78
CA GLU A 12 -28.14 10.21 -25.40
C GLU A 12 -26.92 10.30 -26.34
N LEU A 13 -25.81 9.66 -25.95
CA LEU A 13 -24.61 9.56 -26.78
C LEU A 13 -24.89 8.88 -28.13
N SER A 14 -25.65 7.79 -28.09
CA SER A 14 -26.04 7.01 -29.28
C SER A 14 -26.98 7.76 -30.23
N GLY A 15 -27.65 8.82 -29.75
CA GLY A 15 -28.48 9.70 -30.57
C GLY A 15 -27.74 10.86 -31.22
N ARG A 16 -26.52 11.18 -30.77
CA ARG A 16 -25.71 12.32 -31.26
C ARG A 16 -24.58 11.89 -32.19
N LEU A 17 -24.08 10.68 -32.05
CA LEU A 17 -23.00 10.12 -32.87
C LEU A 17 -23.55 9.09 -33.86
N ASP A 18 -22.91 8.98 -35.03
CA ASP A 18 -23.13 7.84 -35.90
C ASP A 18 -22.52 6.55 -35.29
N ALA A 19 -22.84 5.39 -35.87
CA ALA A 19 -22.44 4.11 -35.30
C ALA A 19 -20.92 3.89 -35.32
N GLU A 20 -20.20 4.50 -36.26
CA GLU A 20 -18.76 4.35 -36.40
C GLU A 20 -18.01 5.21 -35.38
N ALA A 21 -18.39 6.48 -35.24
CA ALA A 21 -17.90 7.39 -34.23
C ALA A 21 -18.22 6.87 -32.82
N LEU A 22 -19.45 6.43 -32.55
CA LEU A 22 -19.83 5.83 -31.27
C LEU A 22 -18.95 4.64 -30.91
N ARG A 23 -18.66 3.76 -31.88
CA ARG A 23 -17.77 2.62 -31.67
C ARG A 23 -16.34 3.06 -31.37
N ALA A 24 -15.81 4.03 -32.12
CA ALA A 24 -14.45 4.53 -31.91
C ALA A 24 -14.28 5.16 -30.50
N VAL A 25 -15.22 6.02 -30.11
CA VAL A 25 -15.27 6.64 -28.78
C VAL A 25 -15.35 5.58 -27.68
N THR A 26 -16.23 4.58 -27.85
CA THR A 26 -16.43 3.50 -26.87
C THR A 26 -15.17 2.63 -26.71
N LEU A 27 -14.50 2.28 -27.81
CA LEU A 27 -13.25 1.49 -27.76
C LEU A 27 -12.12 2.27 -27.08
N ARG A 28 -12.01 3.57 -27.35
CA ARG A 28 -11.01 4.45 -26.72
C ARG A 28 -11.28 4.58 -25.22
N TYR A 29 -12.52 4.82 -24.84
CA TYR A 29 -12.96 4.83 -23.45
C TYR A 29 -12.58 3.52 -22.73
N PHE A 30 -12.92 2.36 -23.31
CA PHE A 30 -12.59 1.07 -22.69
C PHE A 30 -11.10 0.82 -22.57
N ALA A 31 -10.29 1.27 -23.53
CA ALA A 31 -8.85 1.16 -23.44
C ALA A 31 -8.29 1.96 -22.25
N VAL A 32 -8.71 3.22 -22.10
CA VAL A 32 -8.28 4.10 -21.00
C VAL A 32 -8.72 3.55 -19.64
N MET A 33 -9.97 3.10 -19.50
CA MET A 33 -10.45 2.53 -18.24
C MET A 33 -9.73 1.23 -17.87
N ARG A 34 -9.52 0.34 -18.86
CA ARG A 34 -8.79 -0.91 -18.66
C ARG A 34 -7.36 -0.65 -18.19
N GLU A 35 -6.64 0.25 -18.86
CA GLU A 35 -5.26 0.60 -18.52
C GLU A 35 -5.16 1.06 -17.05
N ARG A 36 -6.08 1.92 -16.59
CA ARG A 36 -6.08 2.38 -15.19
C ARG A 36 -6.41 1.26 -14.20
N LEU A 37 -7.33 0.36 -14.52
CA LEU A 37 -7.65 -0.77 -13.64
C LEU A 37 -6.49 -1.79 -13.57
N GLU A 38 -5.92 -2.17 -14.70
CA GLU A 38 -4.83 -3.16 -14.79
C GLU A 38 -3.53 -2.62 -14.19
N ARG A 39 -3.25 -1.31 -14.34
CA ARG A 39 -2.07 -0.66 -13.71
C ARG A 39 -2.05 -0.79 -12.19
N HIS A 40 -3.23 -0.88 -11.56
CA HIS A 40 -3.37 -1.08 -10.11
C HIS A 40 -3.53 -2.55 -9.71
N GLY A 41 -3.29 -3.49 -10.63
CA GLY A 41 -3.42 -4.93 -10.40
C GLY A 41 -4.86 -5.43 -10.41
N GLY A 42 -5.80 -4.66 -10.95
CA GLY A 42 -7.18 -5.10 -11.17
C GLY A 42 -7.31 -5.97 -12.41
N THR A 43 -8.13 -7.03 -12.32
CA THR A 43 -8.48 -7.88 -13.47
C THR A 43 -9.82 -7.44 -14.03
N VAL A 44 -9.86 -7.01 -15.29
CA VAL A 44 -11.11 -6.64 -15.97
C VAL A 44 -11.83 -7.92 -16.43
N GLU A 45 -13.00 -8.20 -15.86
CA GLU A 45 -13.73 -9.45 -16.12
C GLU A 45 -14.50 -9.39 -17.47
N LYS A 46 -15.31 -8.34 -17.66
CA LYS A 46 -16.19 -8.20 -18.81
C LYS A 46 -16.65 -6.77 -19.03
N PHE A 47 -17.00 -6.48 -20.29
CA PHE A 47 -17.71 -5.29 -20.71
C PHE A 47 -19.18 -5.68 -20.92
N ILE A 48 -20.09 -5.06 -20.18
CA ILE A 48 -21.53 -5.32 -20.29
C ILE A 48 -22.17 -4.08 -20.90
N GLY A 49 -22.31 -4.07 -22.24
CA GLY A 49 -22.72 -2.86 -22.95
C GLY A 49 -21.64 -1.78 -22.81
N ASP A 50 -21.94 -0.73 -22.07
CA ASP A 50 -21.12 0.42 -21.71
C ASP A 50 -20.46 0.32 -20.32
N ALA A 51 -20.84 -0.67 -19.52
CA ALA A 51 -20.30 -0.89 -18.19
C ALA A 51 -19.00 -1.71 -18.20
N VAL A 52 -18.03 -1.29 -17.40
CA VAL A 52 -16.77 -1.96 -17.08
C VAL A 52 -16.88 -2.59 -15.70
N MET A 53 -16.62 -3.90 -15.61
CA MET A 53 -16.49 -4.62 -14.34
C MET A 53 -15.05 -5.10 -14.16
N ALA A 54 -14.46 -4.76 -13.02
CA ALA A 54 -13.15 -5.25 -12.62
C ALA A 54 -13.12 -5.75 -11.19
N VAL A 55 -12.19 -6.66 -10.92
CA VAL A 55 -12.01 -7.30 -9.63
C VAL A 55 -10.56 -7.19 -9.17
N PHE A 56 -10.39 -6.88 -7.90
CA PHE A 56 -9.11 -6.84 -7.19
C PHE A 56 -9.11 -7.97 -6.16
N GLY A 57 -8.00 -8.69 -6.06
CA GLY A 57 -7.84 -9.83 -5.17
C GLY A 57 -8.15 -11.18 -5.81
N VAL A 58 -8.35 -11.19 -7.14
CA VAL A 58 -8.58 -12.38 -7.93
C VAL A 58 -7.78 -12.22 -9.24
N PRO A 59 -6.96 -13.21 -9.66
CA PRO A 59 -6.75 -14.52 -9.02
C PRO A 59 -5.83 -14.50 -7.79
N VAL A 60 -5.15 -13.38 -7.50
CA VAL A 60 -4.21 -13.27 -6.38
C VAL A 60 -4.73 -12.25 -5.37
N LEU A 61 -4.99 -12.70 -4.14
CA LEU A 61 -5.47 -11.83 -3.05
C LEU A 61 -4.34 -10.96 -2.49
N HIS A 62 -4.64 -9.68 -2.24
CA HIS A 62 -3.69 -8.75 -1.63
C HIS A 62 -4.34 -7.97 -0.47
N GLU A 63 -3.58 -7.69 0.57
CA GLU A 63 -4.07 -6.98 1.77
C GLU A 63 -4.61 -5.58 1.45
N ASP A 64 -4.10 -4.95 0.38
CA ASP A 64 -4.43 -3.59 -0.02
C ASP A 64 -5.46 -3.52 -1.16
N ASP A 65 -6.15 -4.61 -1.52
CA ASP A 65 -7.09 -4.69 -2.65
C ASP A 65 -8.13 -3.57 -2.71
N ALA A 66 -8.70 -3.21 -1.55
CA ALA A 66 -9.65 -2.11 -1.48
C ALA A 66 -9.00 -0.74 -1.76
N GLN A 67 -7.74 -0.55 -1.33
CA GLN A 67 -6.98 0.67 -1.58
C GLN A 67 -6.66 0.82 -3.06
N ARG A 68 -6.23 -0.28 -3.72
CA ARG A 68 -5.92 -0.28 -5.16
C ARG A 68 -7.14 0.05 -6.00
N ALA A 69 -8.28 -0.57 -5.67
CA ALA A 69 -9.55 -0.33 -6.34
C ALA A 69 -9.96 1.15 -6.27
N VAL A 70 -9.80 1.77 -5.11
CA VAL A 70 -10.15 3.19 -4.89
C VAL A 70 -9.19 4.13 -5.62
N ARG A 71 -7.87 3.85 -5.61
CA ARG A 71 -6.89 4.62 -6.40
C ARG A 71 -7.19 4.54 -7.89
N ALA A 72 -7.39 3.32 -8.40
CA ALA A 72 -7.74 3.09 -9.79
C ALA A 72 -8.99 3.88 -10.20
N ALA A 73 -10.04 3.87 -9.36
CA ALA A 73 -11.27 4.60 -9.65
C ALA A 73 -11.08 6.13 -9.74
N LEU A 74 -10.25 6.74 -8.87
CA LEU A 74 -9.95 8.17 -8.96
C LEU A 74 -9.07 8.50 -10.16
N GLU A 75 -8.09 7.66 -10.47
CA GLU A 75 -7.28 7.81 -11.68
C GLU A 75 -8.09 7.60 -12.97
N MET A 76 -9.13 6.76 -12.94
CA MET A 76 -10.08 6.61 -14.05
C MET A 76 -10.82 7.92 -14.33
N LEU A 77 -11.27 8.64 -13.30
CA LEU A 77 -11.89 9.96 -13.48
C LEU A 77 -10.91 10.97 -14.09
N THR A 78 -9.68 11.02 -13.56
CA THR A 78 -8.63 11.93 -14.07
C THR A 78 -8.26 11.62 -15.52
N ALA A 79 -8.16 10.33 -15.87
CA ALA A 79 -7.87 9.89 -17.23
C ALA A 79 -9.04 10.14 -18.19
N LEU A 80 -10.29 10.06 -17.69
CA LEU A 80 -11.46 10.41 -18.47
C LEU A 80 -11.50 11.90 -18.81
N ASP A 81 -11.07 12.77 -17.90
CA ASP A 81 -10.96 14.21 -18.18
C ASP A 81 -9.96 14.48 -19.31
N GLY A 82 -8.78 13.85 -19.29
CA GLY A 82 -7.82 13.93 -20.39
C GLY A 82 -8.37 13.38 -21.72
N LEU A 83 -9.12 12.27 -21.67
CA LEU A 83 -9.79 11.74 -22.85
C LEU A 83 -10.88 12.69 -23.36
N ASN A 84 -11.63 13.33 -22.47
CA ASN A 84 -12.67 14.29 -22.85
C ASN A 84 -12.10 15.49 -23.59
N GLU A 85 -10.88 15.94 -23.28
CA GLU A 85 -10.21 16.99 -24.07
C GLU A 85 -9.94 16.55 -25.53
N GLU A 86 -9.67 15.27 -25.78
CA GLU A 86 -9.55 14.69 -27.13
C GLU A 86 -10.93 14.61 -27.79
N LEU A 87 -11.92 14.04 -27.09
CA LEU A 87 -13.26 13.80 -27.63
C LEU A 87 -14.05 15.08 -27.90
N GLU A 88 -13.90 16.12 -27.08
CA GLU A 88 -14.54 17.42 -27.33
C GLU A 88 -13.99 18.07 -28.60
N ARG A 89 -12.70 17.88 -28.91
CA ARG A 89 -12.08 18.39 -30.14
C ARG A 89 -12.51 17.62 -31.39
N ASP A 90 -12.55 16.30 -31.31
CA ASP A 90 -12.74 15.46 -32.50
C ASP A 90 -14.21 15.11 -32.77
N HIS A 91 -15.04 15.10 -31.73
CA HIS A 91 -16.41 14.61 -31.78
C HIS A 91 -17.46 15.52 -31.10
N GLU A 92 -17.06 16.67 -30.52
CA GLU A 92 -17.94 17.58 -29.77
C GLU A 92 -18.73 16.88 -28.65
N VAL A 93 -18.13 15.85 -28.05
CA VAL A 93 -18.77 14.99 -27.06
C VAL A 93 -17.92 14.92 -25.80
N ARG A 94 -18.61 14.95 -24.66
CA ARG A 94 -18.03 14.74 -23.33
C ARG A 94 -18.67 13.52 -22.69
N LEU A 95 -17.84 12.62 -22.20
CA LEU A 95 -18.24 11.43 -21.46
C LEU A 95 -18.25 11.73 -19.96
N THR A 96 -19.13 11.04 -19.24
CA THR A 96 -19.14 11.05 -17.77
C THR A 96 -19.46 9.64 -17.30
N VAL A 97 -18.85 9.22 -16.19
CA VAL A 97 -19.04 7.88 -15.64
C VAL A 97 -19.64 7.91 -14.25
N ARG A 98 -20.20 6.79 -13.82
CA ARG A 98 -20.62 6.50 -12.45
C ARG A 98 -19.82 5.30 -11.98
N ILE A 99 -19.34 5.32 -10.74
CA ILE A 99 -18.51 4.22 -10.23
C ILE A 99 -19.06 3.73 -8.89
N GLY A 100 -19.15 2.40 -8.76
CA GLY A 100 -19.53 1.71 -7.53
C GLY A 100 -18.47 0.71 -7.11
N ILE A 101 -18.02 0.77 -5.85
CA ILE A 101 -16.99 -0.11 -5.31
C ILE A 101 -17.51 -0.83 -4.06
N ASN A 102 -17.35 -2.15 -4.02
CA ASN A 102 -17.66 -2.93 -2.82
C ASN A 102 -16.64 -4.02 -2.55
N THR A 103 -16.40 -4.29 -1.26
CA THR A 103 -15.48 -5.32 -0.75
C THR A 103 -16.29 -6.36 -0.01
N GLY A 104 -15.96 -7.63 -0.20
CA GLY A 104 -16.67 -8.75 0.42
C GLY A 104 -16.20 -10.08 -0.17
N GLU A 105 -16.69 -11.17 0.41
CA GLU A 105 -16.39 -12.53 -0.03
C GLU A 105 -17.04 -12.83 -1.38
N VAL A 106 -16.29 -13.54 -2.24
CA VAL A 106 -16.73 -14.01 -3.55
C VAL A 106 -16.36 -15.46 -3.72
N VAL A 107 -17.19 -16.19 -4.47
CA VAL A 107 -16.76 -17.46 -5.04
C VAL A 107 -16.23 -17.17 -6.43
N ALA A 108 -14.93 -17.38 -6.62
CA ALA A 108 -14.29 -17.31 -7.93
C ALA A 108 -14.18 -18.74 -8.48
N THR A 109 -14.91 -19.03 -9.55
CA THR A 109 -14.65 -20.22 -10.38
C THR A 109 -13.91 -19.78 -11.64
N GLY A 110 -12.65 -20.18 -11.74
CA GLY A 110 -11.83 -19.96 -12.93
C GLY A 110 -11.22 -21.27 -13.39
N ASP A 111 -11.35 -21.55 -14.68
CA ASP A 111 -10.45 -22.51 -15.35
C ASP A 111 -9.08 -21.80 -15.49
N PRO A 112 -7.97 -22.37 -15.00
CA PRO A 112 -6.63 -21.80 -15.17
C PRO A 112 -6.27 -21.46 -16.63
N PHE A 113 -6.98 -22.05 -17.61
CA PHE A 113 -6.79 -21.80 -19.05
C PHE A 113 -7.78 -20.82 -19.67
N ALA A 114 -8.86 -20.43 -18.98
CA ALA A 114 -9.81 -19.43 -19.47
C ALA A 114 -9.48 -18.05 -18.87
N ARG A 115 -9.28 -17.04 -19.74
CA ARG A 115 -9.09 -15.62 -19.34
C ARG A 115 -10.31 -14.98 -18.65
N GLN A 116 -11.27 -15.77 -18.17
CA GLN A 116 -12.51 -15.30 -17.56
C GLN A 116 -12.66 -15.95 -16.19
N VAL A 117 -12.47 -15.18 -15.14
CA VAL A 117 -12.81 -15.60 -13.78
C VAL A 117 -14.27 -15.25 -13.55
N LEU A 118 -15.12 -16.25 -13.33
CA LEU A 118 -16.51 -16.02 -12.97
C LEU A 118 -16.56 -15.63 -11.49
N VAL A 119 -16.76 -14.35 -11.22
CA VAL A 119 -16.97 -13.84 -9.87
C VAL A 119 -18.47 -13.77 -9.61
N SER A 120 -18.96 -14.64 -8.73
CA SER A 120 -20.36 -14.66 -8.30
C SER A 120 -20.44 -14.40 -6.80
N GLY A 121 -21.35 -13.49 -6.40
CA GLY A 121 -21.54 -13.17 -4.99
C GLY A 121 -22.43 -11.96 -4.77
N GLU A 122 -22.89 -11.80 -3.53
CA GLU A 122 -23.68 -10.65 -3.09
C GLU A 122 -22.91 -9.33 -3.29
N VAL A 123 -21.59 -9.34 -3.12
CA VAL A 123 -20.70 -8.19 -3.29
C VAL A 123 -20.75 -7.59 -4.70
N VAL A 124 -20.86 -8.41 -5.74
CA VAL A 124 -20.98 -7.96 -7.15
C VAL A 124 -22.27 -7.18 -7.32
N ASN A 125 -23.38 -7.72 -6.80
CA ASN A 125 -24.68 -7.06 -6.85
C ASN A 125 -24.68 -5.74 -6.07
N VAL A 126 -24.03 -5.68 -4.91
CA VAL A 126 -23.92 -4.44 -4.12
C VAL A 126 -23.08 -3.39 -4.86
N ALA A 127 -21.94 -3.76 -5.44
CA ALA A 127 -21.09 -2.84 -6.20
C ALA A 127 -21.83 -2.23 -7.41
N ALA A 128 -22.51 -3.07 -8.21
CA ALA A 128 -23.32 -2.60 -9.33
C ALA A 128 -24.43 -1.64 -8.89
N ARG A 129 -25.00 -1.85 -7.71
CA ARG A 129 -26.06 -0.96 -7.21
C ARG A 129 -25.54 0.34 -6.63
N LEU A 130 -24.34 0.34 -6.03
CA LEU A 130 -23.66 1.56 -5.64
C LEU A 130 -23.40 2.43 -6.87
N GLU A 131 -22.93 1.83 -7.97
CA GLU A 131 -22.76 2.52 -9.26
C GLU A 131 -24.09 3.14 -9.73
N GLN A 132 -25.18 2.35 -9.79
CA GLN A 132 -26.49 2.85 -10.23
C GLN A 132 -27.05 4.01 -9.39
N ASN A 133 -26.62 4.15 -8.13
CA ASN A 133 -27.04 5.24 -7.24
C ASN A 133 -26.04 6.40 -7.22
N ALA A 134 -24.89 6.28 -7.88
CA ALA A 134 -23.90 7.34 -8.00
C ALA A 134 -24.40 8.41 -9.00
N GLY A 135 -24.15 9.67 -8.67
CA GLY A 135 -24.30 10.77 -9.63
C GLY A 135 -23.23 10.74 -10.72
N PRO A 136 -23.41 11.48 -11.83
CA PRO A 136 -22.39 11.61 -12.86
C PRO A 136 -21.08 12.17 -12.29
N GLY A 137 -19.97 11.47 -12.53
CA GLY A 137 -18.65 11.79 -12.01
C GLY A 137 -18.41 11.35 -10.55
N GLU A 138 -19.38 10.67 -9.93
CA GLU A 138 -19.28 10.24 -8.54
C GLU A 138 -18.80 8.80 -8.41
N ILE A 139 -18.08 8.55 -7.31
CA ILE A 139 -17.67 7.22 -6.88
C ILE A 139 -18.37 6.93 -5.55
N LEU A 140 -19.22 5.90 -5.52
CA LEU A 140 -19.82 5.40 -4.29
C LEU A 140 -19.11 4.13 -3.81
N ILE A 141 -18.70 4.13 -2.55
CA ILE A 141 -18.06 2.99 -1.88
C ILE A 141 -18.96 2.40 -0.81
N GLY A 142 -18.97 1.07 -0.72
CA GLY A 142 -19.70 0.33 0.30
C GLY A 142 -19.05 0.42 1.69
N PRO A 143 -19.76 0.00 2.75
CA PRO A 143 -19.28 0.12 4.12
C PRO A 143 -18.01 -0.68 4.36
N ASP A 144 -17.91 -1.91 3.85
CA ASP A 144 -16.73 -2.76 4.01
C ASP A 144 -15.52 -2.20 3.25
N THR A 145 -15.75 -1.63 2.05
CA THR A 145 -14.70 -0.89 1.32
C THR A 145 -14.25 0.32 2.11
N TYR A 146 -15.17 1.12 2.65
CA TYR A 146 -14.83 2.28 3.46
C TYR A 146 -14.01 1.88 4.69
N ARG A 147 -14.40 0.86 5.46
CA ARG A 147 -13.59 0.40 6.62
C ARG A 147 -12.16 0.01 6.21
N ALA A 148 -11.98 -0.58 5.03
CA ALA A 148 -10.66 -0.96 4.53
C ALA A 148 -9.80 0.24 4.06
N VAL A 149 -10.42 1.38 3.71
CA VAL A 149 -9.72 2.54 3.13
C VAL A 149 -9.94 3.84 3.91
N GLU A 150 -10.63 3.83 5.05
CA GLU A 150 -11.13 5.03 5.76
C GLU A 150 -10.01 6.03 6.05
N ARG A 151 -8.78 5.53 6.26
CA ARG A 151 -7.59 6.32 6.58
C ARG A 151 -6.96 6.94 5.33
N LEU A 152 -7.16 6.32 4.18
CA LEU A 152 -6.63 6.73 2.87
C LEU A 152 -7.52 7.75 2.17
N VAL A 153 -8.82 7.78 2.44
CA VAL A 153 -9.77 8.53 1.61
C VAL A 153 -10.38 9.74 2.33
N VAL A 154 -10.72 10.76 1.55
CA VAL A 154 -11.70 11.77 1.91
C VAL A 154 -13.03 11.30 1.35
N ALA A 155 -13.99 10.98 2.22
CA ALA A 155 -15.31 10.52 1.81
C ALA A 155 -16.39 11.09 2.71
N GLU A 156 -17.56 11.33 2.14
CA GLU A 156 -18.75 11.79 2.85
C GLU A 156 -19.83 10.72 2.87
N GLU A 157 -20.67 10.72 3.90
CA GLU A 157 -21.75 9.75 4.02
C GLU A 157 -22.89 10.11 3.06
N VAL A 158 -23.29 9.14 2.24
CA VAL A 158 -24.49 9.22 1.42
C VAL A 158 -25.52 8.31 2.04
N GLY A 159 -26.72 8.85 2.26
CA GLY A 159 -27.77 8.28 3.11
C GLY A 159 -28.15 6.82 2.82
N PRO A 160 -29.10 6.24 3.56
CA PRO A 160 -29.45 4.84 3.43
C PRO A 160 -29.95 4.50 2.01
N LEU A 161 -29.10 3.87 1.20
CA LEU A 161 -29.43 3.47 -0.16
C LEU A 161 -30.33 2.23 -0.10
N ARG A 162 -31.58 2.40 -0.55
CA ARG A 162 -32.53 1.28 -0.64
C ARG A 162 -32.25 0.46 -1.89
N LEU A 163 -31.47 -0.59 -1.69
CA LEU A 163 -31.16 -1.55 -2.74
C LEU A 163 -32.35 -2.50 -2.96
N LYS A 164 -32.96 -2.49 -4.14
CA LYS A 164 -34.07 -3.38 -4.54
C LYS A 164 -33.83 -4.86 -4.19
N GLY A 165 -34.52 -5.43 -3.20
CA GLY A 165 -34.33 -6.83 -2.80
C GLY A 165 -33.42 -7.06 -1.59
N LYS A 166 -32.91 -6.00 -0.95
CA LYS A 166 -32.45 -6.06 0.45
C LYS A 166 -33.52 -5.49 1.37
N ALA A 167 -33.71 -6.15 2.52
CA ALA A 167 -34.58 -5.66 3.58
C ALA A 167 -33.95 -4.47 4.35
N ALA A 168 -32.61 -4.44 4.46
CA ALA A 168 -31.86 -3.37 5.11
C ALA A 168 -31.24 -2.42 4.08
N ALA A 169 -31.31 -1.12 4.33
CA ALA A 169 -30.62 -0.12 3.53
C ALA A 169 -29.10 -0.20 3.73
N VAL A 170 -28.32 0.05 2.68
CA VAL A 170 -26.86 0.11 2.76
C VAL A 170 -26.46 1.57 2.85
N THR A 171 -25.69 1.94 3.87
CA THR A 171 -25.07 3.27 3.93
C THR A 171 -23.86 3.29 3.00
N GLY A 172 -23.95 4.08 1.93
CA GLY A 172 -22.83 4.30 1.01
C GLY A 172 -22.00 5.50 1.45
N ARG A 173 -20.78 5.63 0.92
CA ARG A 173 -20.01 6.88 1.03
C ARG A 173 -19.58 7.37 -0.34
N ARG A 174 -19.68 8.68 -0.57
CA ARG A 174 -19.15 9.32 -1.78
C ARG A 174 -17.68 9.59 -1.55
N LEU A 175 -16.84 8.95 -2.34
CA LEU A 175 -15.40 9.16 -2.36
C LEU A 175 -15.11 10.47 -3.11
N LEU A 176 -14.40 11.37 -2.44
CA LEU A 176 -14.07 12.71 -2.97
C LEU A 176 -12.63 12.79 -3.44
N ASP A 177 -11.70 12.25 -2.64
CA ASP A 177 -10.27 12.29 -2.95
C ASP A 177 -9.49 11.25 -2.13
N LEU A 178 -8.23 11.03 -2.48
CA LEU A 178 -7.25 10.41 -1.58
C LEU A 178 -6.75 11.49 -0.62
N ARG A 179 -6.64 11.15 0.65
CA ARG A 179 -5.69 11.85 1.51
C ARG A 179 -4.33 11.62 0.87
N GLY A 180 -3.56 12.70 0.67
CA GLY A 180 -2.24 12.61 0.05
C GLY A 180 -1.44 11.45 0.64
N ASP A 181 -0.59 10.84 -0.18
CA ASP A 181 0.32 9.74 0.16
C ASP A 181 1.35 10.12 1.24
N ASP A 182 1.08 11.15 2.03
CA ASP A 182 1.84 11.51 3.19
C ASP A 182 1.68 10.41 4.24
N PRO A 183 2.74 9.63 4.51
CA PRO A 183 2.76 8.73 5.65
C PRO A 183 2.30 9.41 6.95
N ALA A 184 2.50 10.73 7.13
CA ALA A 184 2.04 11.50 8.28
C ALA A 184 0.51 11.60 8.41
N VAL A 185 -0.25 11.52 7.30
CA VAL A 185 -1.72 11.65 7.30
C VAL A 185 -2.42 10.30 7.48
N LEU A 186 -1.85 9.23 6.95
CA LEU A 186 -2.42 7.87 7.00
C LEU A 186 -2.38 7.19 8.38
N ARG A 187 -1.55 7.70 9.30
CA ARG A 187 -1.50 7.25 10.70
C ARG A 187 -1.13 8.42 11.61
N ARG A 188 -2.13 9.20 12.03
CA ARG A 188 -2.00 9.87 13.33
C ARG A 188 -1.97 8.77 14.39
N PHE A 189 -0.75 8.40 14.79
CA PHE A 189 -0.52 7.50 15.90
C PHE A 189 -0.81 8.25 17.19
N ASP A 190 -2.08 8.54 17.46
CA ASP A 190 -2.50 9.33 18.62
C ASP A 190 -2.25 8.60 19.95
N SER A 191 -1.92 7.31 19.89
CA SER A 191 -1.50 6.52 21.04
C SER A 191 0.02 6.67 21.30
N PRO A 192 0.49 6.69 22.56
CA PRO A 192 1.90 6.57 22.89
C PRO A 192 2.56 5.28 22.33
N MET A 193 3.86 5.33 22.02
CA MET A 193 4.63 4.14 21.66
C MET A 193 4.74 3.19 22.87
N VAL A 194 4.40 1.92 22.69
CA VAL A 194 4.47 0.89 23.73
C VAL A 194 5.49 -0.19 23.34
N GLY A 195 6.31 -0.61 24.30
CA GLY A 195 7.19 -1.79 24.18
C GLY A 195 8.47 -1.64 23.36
N ARG A 196 8.61 -0.59 22.54
CA ARG A 196 9.74 -0.47 21.58
C ARG A 196 11.01 0.20 22.10
N ALA A 197 11.24 0.17 23.41
CA ALA A 197 12.35 0.93 24.01
C ALA A 197 13.72 0.33 23.67
N GLY A 198 13.82 -1.00 23.55
CA GLY A 198 15.06 -1.70 23.18
C GLY A 198 15.43 -1.45 21.73
N GLU A 199 14.48 -1.66 20.83
CA GLU A 199 14.62 -1.46 19.39
C GLU A 199 15.02 -0.02 19.06
N LEU A 200 14.36 0.97 19.68
CA LEU A 200 14.74 2.38 19.53
C LEU A 200 16.18 2.67 20.02
N ARG A 201 16.68 1.96 21.04
CA ARG A 201 18.08 2.13 21.47
C ARG A 201 19.04 1.58 20.44
N GLU A 202 18.75 0.42 19.84
CA GLU A 202 19.58 -0.18 18.80
C GLU A 202 19.64 0.68 17.54
N MET A 203 18.49 1.18 17.06
CA MET A 203 18.44 2.11 15.92
C MET A 203 19.28 3.37 16.18
N ARG A 204 19.25 3.92 17.40
CA ARG A 204 20.12 5.06 17.78
C ARG A 204 21.61 4.71 17.81
N LEU A 205 21.97 3.49 18.21
CA LEU A 205 23.36 3.04 18.20
C LEU A 205 23.90 2.97 16.77
N ILE A 206 23.11 2.45 15.83
CA ILE A 206 23.47 2.39 14.40
C ILE A 206 23.64 3.80 13.83
N ALA A 207 22.69 4.71 14.11
CA ALA A 207 22.79 6.12 13.70
C ALA A 207 24.09 6.77 14.21
N ARG A 208 24.44 6.53 15.48
CA ARG A 208 25.68 7.04 16.06
C ARG A 208 26.93 6.46 15.41
N ARG A 209 26.91 5.18 14.97
CA ARG A 209 28.01 4.58 14.22
C ARG A 209 28.18 5.25 12.86
N ALA A 210 27.08 5.48 12.13
CA ALA A 210 27.12 6.21 10.85
C ALA A 210 27.73 7.61 11.01
N VAL A 211 27.28 8.36 12.03
CA VAL A 211 27.77 9.72 12.30
C VAL A 211 29.24 9.75 12.74
N ARG A 212 29.63 8.90 13.69
CA ARG A 212 31.01 8.89 14.23
C ARG A 212 32.02 8.31 13.25
N GLY A 213 31.64 7.25 12.55
CA GLY A 213 32.49 6.59 11.56
C GLY A 213 32.46 7.26 10.19
N ARG A 214 31.56 8.23 9.99
CA ARG A 214 31.29 8.87 8.68
C ARG A 214 31.12 7.84 7.56
N GLN A 215 30.38 6.79 7.85
CA GLN A 215 30.19 5.67 6.92
C GLN A 215 28.72 5.38 6.72
N CYS A 216 28.38 4.84 5.57
CA CYS A 216 27.04 4.33 5.32
C CYS A 216 26.75 3.14 6.26
N GLN A 217 25.53 3.08 6.79
CA GLN A 217 25.01 1.95 7.57
C GLN A 217 23.69 1.49 6.98
N LEU A 218 23.58 0.21 6.65
CA LEU A 218 22.31 -0.42 6.32
C LEU A 218 21.66 -0.96 7.59
N LEU A 219 20.41 -0.60 7.84
CA LEU A 219 19.57 -1.19 8.87
C LEU A 219 18.28 -1.69 8.26
N THR A 220 18.02 -2.99 8.36
CA THR A 220 16.73 -3.57 7.95
C THR A 220 15.88 -3.93 9.17
N LEU A 221 14.67 -3.36 9.24
CA LEU A 221 13.64 -3.74 10.22
C LEU A 221 12.79 -4.87 9.65
N PHE A 222 12.91 -6.06 10.22
CA PHE A 222 12.09 -7.20 9.87
C PHE A 222 10.90 -7.35 10.82
N GLY A 223 9.82 -7.93 10.32
CA GLY A 223 8.69 -8.31 11.13
C GLY A 223 7.40 -8.42 10.33
N GLU A 224 6.37 -8.89 10.99
CA GLU A 224 5.11 -9.22 10.34
C GLU A 224 4.29 -8.00 9.91
N ALA A 225 3.29 -8.23 9.04
CA ALA A 225 2.30 -7.22 8.71
C ALA A 225 1.62 -6.69 9.98
N GLY A 226 1.49 -5.38 10.12
CA GLY A 226 0.84 -4.78 11.29
C GLY A 226 1.65 -4.73 12.59
N ILE A 227 2.81 -5.39 12.68
CA ILE A 227 3.62 -5.49 13.92
C ILE A 227 4.15 -4.14 14.45
N GLY A 228 4.11 -3.10 13.61
CA GLY A 228 4.50 -1.74 13.97
C GLY A 228 5.82 -1.24 13.36
N LYS A 229 6.41 -1.93 12.38
CA LYS A 229 7.68 -1.52 11.70
C LYS A 229 7.68 -0.05 11.28
N THR A 230 6.71 0.38 10.48
CA THR A 230 6.58 1.76 10.00
C THR A 230 6.40 2.76 11.16
N ARG A 231 5.71 2.38 12.24
CA ARG A 231 5.53 3.23 13.43
C ARG A 231 6.84 3.40 14.19
N LEU A 232 7.57 2.31 14.37
CA LEU A 232 8.89 2.30 15.00
C LEU A 232 9.88 3.16 14.21
N ALA A 233 9.94 2.95 12.88
CA ALA A 233 10.74 3.75 11.97
C ALA A 233 10.43 5.24 12.13
N ARG A 234 9.17 5.65 12.05
CA ARG A 234 8.77 7.05 12.20
C ARG A 234 9.10 7.64 13.56
N GLN A 235 8.87 6.90 14.65
CA GLN A 235 9.23 7.37 15.99
C GLN A 235 10.73 7.65 16.11
N TRP A 236 11.56 6.81 15.47
CA TRP A 236 12.99 7.03 15.40
C TRP A 236 13.36 8.18 14.45
N LEU A 237 12.74 8.28 13.27
CA LEU A 237 12.97 9.37 12.31
C LEU A 237 12.65 10.74 12.91
N ALA A 238 11.57 10.86 13.69
CA ALA A 238 11.25 12.09 14.41
C ALA A 238 12.36 12.49 15.39
N GLN A 239 12.98 11.52 16.06
CA GLN A 239 14.13 11.75 16.95
C GLN A 239 15.42 12.06 16.18
N ALA A 240 15.63 11.41 15.04
CA ALA A 240 16.78 11.65 14.16
C ALA A 240 16.73 13.06 13.56
N ALA A 241 15.56 13.48 13.07
CA ALA A 241 15.32 14.83 12.57
C ALA A 241 15.49 15.89 13.66
N ALA A 242 14.95 15.66 14.86
CA ALA A 242 15.20 16.54 16.02
C ALA A 242 16.68 16.59 16.43
N GLY A 243 17.44 15.53 16.13
CA GLY A 243 18.89 15.45 16.29
C GLY A 243 19.70 16.06 15.14
N GLY A 244 19.04 16.69 14.15
CA GLY A 244 19.68 17.37 13.03
C GLY A 244 20.02 16.48 11.84
N MET A 245 19.42 15.29 11.72
CA MET A 245 19.55 14.45 10.52
C MET A 245 18.51 14.85 9.46
N GLN A 246 18.91 14.89 8.20
CA GLN A 246 17.99 15.05 7.08
C GLN A 246 17.34 13.70 6.75
N VAL A 247 16.08 13.70 6.30
CA VAL A 247 15.32 12.47 6.04
C VAL A 247 14.75 12.50 4.63
N GLY A 248 15.06 11.47 3.86
CA GLY A 248 14.43 11.12 2.60
C GLY A 248 13.62 9.84 2.76
N THR A 249 12.43 9.74 2.19
CA THR A 249 11.57 8.56 2.35
C THR A 249 10.93 8.18 1.04
N GLY A 250 10.99 6.90 0.72
CA GLY A 250 10.25 6.29 -0.37
C GLY A 250 9.74 4.92 0.02
N ARG A 251 8.77 4.43 -0.74
CA ARG A 251 8.02 3.22 -0.41
C ARG A 251 7.96 2.29 -1.61
N CYS A 252 8.34 1.04 -1.40
CA CYS A 252 8.16 -0.01 -2.40
C CYS A 252 6.67 -0.32 -2.51
N ARG A 253 6.14 -0.29 -3.73
CA ARG A 253 4.74 -0.62 -4.03
C ARG A 253 4.69 -1.98 -4.74
N PRO A 254 3.64 -2.80 -4.51
CA PRO A 254 3.55 -4.11 -5.15
C PRO A 254 3.25 -4.04 -6.66
N TYR A 255 2.78 -2.89 -7.17
CA TYR A 255 2.31 -2.70 -8.54
C TYR A 255 2.49 -1.25 -9.02
N GLY A 256 2.51 -1.09 -10.35
CA GLY A 256 2.61 0.17 -11.08
C GLY A 256 3.72 0.12 -12.13
N GLU A 257 3.50 0.71 -13.31
CA GLU A 257 4.53 1.01 -14.32
C GLU A 257 5.45 2.16 -13.84
N GLY A 258 5.95 2.07 -12.62
CA GLY A 258 7.10 2.85 -12.19
C GLY A 258 8.36 2.05 -12.49
N GLY A 259 9.43 2.73 -12.89
CA GLY A 259 10.73 2.11 -13.02
C GLY A 259 11.16 1.44 -11.71
N SER A 260 12.03 0.44 -11.84
CA SER A 260 12.44 -0.48 -10.76
C SER A 260 12.98 0.20 -9.49
N LEU A 261 13.28 1.50 -9.54
CA LEU A 261 13.88 2.33 -8.49
C LEU A 261 12.96 3.47 -8.00
N LEU A 262 11.65 3.44 -8.26
CA LEU A 262 10.75 4.54 -7.86
C LEU A 262 10.81 4.87 -6.36
N ALA A 263 10.90 3.86 -5.49
CA ALA A 263 11.06 4.08 -4.04
C ALA A 263 12.37 4.82 -3.72
N LEU A 264 13.45 4.55 -4.45
CA LEU A 264 14.69 5.28 -4.29
C LEU A 264 14.55 6.72 -4.81
N ALA A 265 13.87 6.90 -5.94
CA ALA A 265 13.60 8.22 -6.53
C ALA A 265 12.86 9.13 -5.54
N ASP A 266 11.78 8.63 -4.94
CA ASP A 266 11.02 9.36 -3.91
C ASP A 266 11.89 9.70 -2.71
N ALA A 267 12.72 8.75 -2.27
CA ALA A 267 13.58 8.94 -1.11
C ALA A 267 14.68 9.97 -1.35
N VAL A 268 15.25 10.07 -2.56
CA VAL A 268 16.35 11.01 -2.85
C VAL A 268 15.89 12.37 -3.37
N ARG A 269 14.63 12.49 -3.81
CA ARG A 269 14.06 13.72 -4.40
C ARG A 269 14.30 14.97 -3.54
N PRO A 270 14.07 14.99 -2.21
CA PRO A 270 14.31 16.18 -1.39
C PRO A 270 15.77 16.66 -1.44
N PHE A 271 16.72 15.73 -1.56
CA PHE A 271 18.14 16.06 -1.66
C PHE A 271 18.49 16.58 -3.06
N ALA A 272 17.92 15.98 -4.11
CA ALA A 272 18.11 16.42 -5.49
C ALA A 272 17.54 17.82 -5.74
N ASP A 273 16.39 18.14 -5.13
CA ASP A 273 15.76 19.46 -5.22
C ASP A 273 16.63 20.51 -4.52
N ALA A 274 17.13 20.22 -3.31
CA ALA A 274 18.07 21.08 -2.61
C ALA A 274 19.38 21.27 -3.41
N ALA A 275 19.92 20.18 -3.96
CA ALA A 275 21.06 20.20 -4.86
C ALA A 275 20.73 20.84 -6.22
N GLY A 276 19.48 21.10 -6.58
CA GLY A 276 19.12 21.84 -7.80
C GLY A 276 19.02 23.34 -7.57
N ALA A 277 18.70 23.74 -6.34
CA ALA A 277 18.44 25.14 -5.98
C ALA A 277 19.70 25.96 -5.67
N GLU A 278 20.84 25.32 -5.36
CA GLU A 278 22.05 26.08 -5.03
C GLU A 278 22.72 26.67 -6.30
N PRO A 279 23.02 27.96 -6.33
CA PRO A 279 23.74 28.57 -7.45
C PRO A 279 25.23 28.23 -7.34
N ASP A 280 25.63 27.08 -7.88
CA ASP A 280 27.05 26.75 -8.10
C ASP A 280 27.20 26.11 -9.48
N GLU A 281 27.40 26.96 -10.50
CA GLU A 281 27.53 26.56 -11.90
C GLU A 281 28.89 25.95 -12.23
N ALA A 282 29.84 25.95 -11.28
CA ALA A 282 31.21 25.49 -11.51
C ALA A 282 31.45 24.02 -11.09
N ASP A 283 30.50 23.38 -10.40
CA ASP A 283 30.59 21.97 -10.02
C ASP A 283 30.08 21.08 -11.16
N THR A 284 31.00 20.66 -12.03
CA THR A 284 30.69 19.81 -13.20
C THR A 284 30.10 18.46 -12.77
N ASP A 285 30.63 17.85 -11.70
CA ASP A 285 30.16 16.56 -11.20
C ASP A 285 28.72 16.67 -10.70
N ARG A 286 28.36 17.78 -10.04
CA ARG A 286 26.98 18.09 -9.65
C ARG A 286 26.05 18.17 -10.84
N ALA A 287 26.44 18.91 -11.87
CA ALA A 287 25.61 19.09 -13.05
C ALA A 287 25.35 17.76 -13.76
N GLU A 288 26.38 16.93 -13.88
CA GLU A 288 26.31 15.59 -14.49
C GLU A 288 25.46 14.63 -13.65
N ALA A 289 25.70 14.54 -12.34
CA ALA A 289 24.90 13.69 -11.45
C ALA A 289 23.41 14.07 -11.48
N LEU A 290 23.08 15.36 -11.41
CA LEU A 290 21.68 15.81 -11.48
C LEU A 290 21.06 15.56 -12.86
N ALA A 291 21.84 15.62 -13.95
CA ALA A 291 21.36 15.28 -15.28
C ALA A 291 20.99 13.80 -15.39
N VAL A 292 21.87 12.90 -14.92
CA VAL A 292 21.60 11.45 -14.85
C VAL A 292 20.34 11.18 -14.02
N LEU A 293 20.27 11.75 -12.81
CA LEU A 293 19.13 11.53 -11.92
C LEU A 293 17.82 12.06 -12.53
N ARG A 294 17.83 13.22 -13.19
CA ARG A 294 16.62 13.79 -13.81
C ARG A 294 16.22 13.12 -15.12
N GLY A 295 17.17 12.47 -15.81
CA GLY A 295 16.93 11.75 -17.06
C GLY A 295 16.30 10.37 -16.86
N GLY A 296 16.65 9.69 -15.76
CA GLY A 296 16.11 8.37 -15.40
C GLY A 296 15.40 8.37 -14.04
N LEU A 297 16.18 8.19 -12.97
CA LEU A 297 15.66 7.88 -11.64
C LEU A 297 14.51 8.80 -11.18
N LEU A 298 14.67 10.11 -11.28
CA LEU A 298 13.70 11.11 -10.80
C LEU A 298 12.54 11.35 -11.78
N LEU A 299 12.69 10.94 -13.05
CA LEU A 299 11.67 11.05 -14.08
C LEU A 299 10.60 9.98 -13.89
N ASP A 300 11.02 8.71 -13.89
CA ASP A 300 10.10 7.56 -13.87
C ASP A 300 10.58 6.41 -12.97
N GLY A 301 11.74 6.54 -12.32
CA GLY A 301 12.33 5.47 -11.50
C GLY A 301 13.16 4.47 -12.30
N ALA A 302 13.48 4.74 -13.56
CA ALA A 302 14.35 3.90 -14.37
C ALA A 302 15.84 4.11 -14.04
N PRO A 303 16.67 3.06 -14.10
CA PRO A 303 18.12 3.17 -13.99
C PRO A 303 18.75 3.60 -15.33
N ASP A 304 18.36 4.76 -15.86
CA ASP A 304 18.82 5.30 -17.15
C ASP A 304 19.91 6.37 -16.93
N PRO A 305 21.03 6.41 -17.69
CA PRO A 305 21.38 5.54 -18.83
C PRO A 305 21.84 4.12 -18.46
N SER A 306 22.31 3.92 -17.22
CA SER A 306 22.64 2.59 -16.70
C SER A 306 22.49 2.54 -15.17
N VAL A 307 22.48 1.31 -14.63
CA VAL A 307 22.49 1.08 -13.17
C VAL A 307 23.75 1.66 -12.53
N GLU A 308 24.90 1.56 -13.19
CA GLU A 308 26.18 2.06 -12.68
C GLU A 308 26.19 3.60 -12.61
N ASP A 309 25.72 4.26 -13.66
CA ASP A 309 25.59 5.72 -13.69
C ASP A 309 24.59 6.22 -12.64
N THR A 310 23.48 5.50 -12.48
CA THR A 310 22.49 5.80 -11.44
C THR A 310 23.09 5.65 -10.04
N CYS A 311 23.82 4.56 -9.79
CA CYS A 311 24.50 4.31 -8.53
C CYS A 311 25.53 5.39 -8.21
N TRP A 312 26.36 5.77 -9.19
CA TRP A 312 27.32 6.86 -9.05
C TRP A 312 26.62 8.18 -8.73
N ALA A 313 25.58 8.55 -9.47
CA ALA A 313 24.89 9.82 -9.29
C ALA A 313 24.15 9.90 -7.94
N VAL A 314 23.54 8.80 -7.49
CA VAL A 314 22.93 8.70 -6.16
C VAL A 314 23.99 8.76 -5.06
N THR A 315 25.11 8.06 -5.23
CA THR A 315 26.26 8.11 -4.29
C THR A 315 26.74 9.54 -4.12
N TRP A 316 27.03 10.22 -5.24
CA TRP A 316 27.43 11.62 -5.25
C TRP A 316 26.42 12.52 -4.53
N LEU A 317 25.12 12.36 -4.82
CA LEU A 317 24.06 13.18 -4.21
C LEU A 317 23.97 12.99 -2.69
N LEU A 318 24.05 11.74 -2.23
CA LEU A 318 24.02 11.43 -0.80
C LEU A 318 25.27 11.96 -0.11
N GLU A 319 26.46 11.82 -0.69
CA GLU A 319 27.68 12.39 -0.13
C GLU A 319 27.63 13.92 -0.09
N TRP A 320 27.14 14.56 -1.15
CA TRP A 320 26.94 16.01 -1.21
C TRP A 320 26.00 16.50 -0.10
N ALA A 321 24.86 15.82 0.09
CA ALA A 321 23.90 16.16 1.13
C ALA A 321 24.51 15.94 2.53
N ALA A 322 25.22 14.82 2.71
CA ALA A 322 25.82 14.43 3.97
C ALA A 322 26.94 15.37 4.46
N ARG A 323 27.53 16.19 3.58
CA ARG A 323 28.50 17.24 3.95
C ARG A 323 27.89 18.30 4.87
N ARG A 324 26.59 18.57 4.73
CA ARG A 324 25.87 19.58 5.53
C ARG A 324 25.39 18.99 6.85
N GLN A 325 24.69 17.86 6.76
CA GLN A 325 24.07 17.19 7.90
C GLN A 325 24.03 15.67 7.65
N PRO A 326 24.13 14.81 8.68
CA PRO A 326 23.90 13.38 8.52
C PRO A 326 22.52 13.11 7.93
N LEU A 327 22.39 12.02 7.18
CA LEU A 327 21.15 11.73 6.48
C LEU A 327 20.62 10.32 6.75
N VAL A 328 19.31 10.20 6.66
CA VAL A 328 18.58 8.93 6.70
C VAL A 328 17.80 8.79 5.40
N LEU A 329 18.07 7.72 4.67
CA LEU A 329 17.32 7.31 3.49
C LEU A 329 16.41 6.14 3.88
N VAL A 330 15.10 6.31 3.80
CA VAL A 330 14.12 5.30 4.21
C VAL A 330 13.51 4.65 2.98
N LEU A 331 13.59 3.32 2.93
CA LEU A 331 12.91 2.48 1.94
C LEU A 331 11.91 1.59 2.68
N ASP A 332 10.63 1.96 2.64
CA ASP A 332 9.56 1.24 3.31
C ASP A 332 9.06 0.08 2.43
N ASP A 333 8.63 -1.01 3.05
CA ASP A 333 8.03 -2.19 2.41
C ASP A 333 8.93 -2.91 1.38
N CYS A 334 10.25 -3.01 1.62
CA CYS A 334 11.24 -3.66 0.75
C CYS A 334 10.99 -5.15 0.42
N HIS A 335 10.00 -5.81 1.03
CA HIS A 335 9.55 -7.13 0.56
C HIS A 335 8.96 -7.06 -0.86
N TRP A 336 8.50 -5.88 -1.28
CA TRP A 336 8.08 -5.57 -2.66
C TRP A 336 9.20 -5.00 -3.54
N ALA A 337 10.42 -4.86 -3.02
CA ALA A 337 11.52 -4.31 -3.81
C ALA A 337 11.82 -5.18 -5.04
N SER A 338 12.18 -4.50 -6.13
CA SER A 338 12.76 -5.13 -7.32
C SER A 338 14.16 -5.66 -6.98
N SER A 339 14.64 -6.66 -7.74
CA SER A 339 16.03 -7.12 -7.59
C SER A 339 17.03 -5.99 -7.81
N VAL A 340 16.77 -5.12 -8.80
CA VAL A 340 17.60 -3.96 -9.15
C VAL A 340 17.70 -2.99 -7.97
N LEU A 341 16.58 -2.66 -7.31
CA LEU A 341 16.60 -1.79 -6.13
C LEU A 341 17.45 -2.38 -5.01
N CYS A 342 17.32 -3.68 -4.75
CA CYS A 342 18.14 -4.36 -3.75
C CYS A 342 19.64 -4.29 -4.10
N ASP A 343 20.01 -4.53 -5.38
CA ASP A 343 21.41 -4.45 -5.83
C ASP A 343 21.98 -3.03 -5.69
N VAL A 344 21.19 -2.01 -6.04
CA VAL A 344 21.56 -0.61 -5.87
C VAL A 344 21.80 -0.29 -4.40
N VAL A 345 20.92 -0.73 -3.49
CA VAL A 345 21.11 -0.51 -2.04
C VAL A 345 22.39 -1.16 -1.52
N ASP A 346 22.65 -2.43 -1.87
CA ASP A 346 23.88 -3.13 -1.46
C ASP A 346 25.14 -2.41 -1.99
N HIS A 347 25.07 -1.91 -3.23
CA HIS A 347 26.14 -1.13 -3.84
C HIS A 347 26.37 0.21 -3.13
N LEU A 348 25.31 0.99 -2.87
CA LEU A 348 25.40 2.28 -2.17
C LEU A 348 26.05 2.14 -0.79
N VAL A 349 25.72 1.07 -0.05
CA VAL A 349 26.30 0.83 1.28
C VAL A 349 27.79 0.47 1.20
N THR A 350 28.23 -0.10 0.07
CA THR A 350 29.63 -0.50 -0.17
C THR A 350 30.50 0.66 -0.68
N GLU A 351 29.94 1.52 -1.54
CA GLU A 351 30.64 2.64 -2.16
C GLU A 351 30.73 3.88 -1.25
N ILE A 352 29.68 4.18 -0.47
CA ILE A 352 29.66 5.35 0.42
C ILE A 352 30.54 5.11 1.66
N ARG A 353 31.78 5.58 1.61
CA ARG A 353 32.81 5.34 2.63
C ARG A 353 33.16 6.53 3.52
N ASP A 354 32.85 7.76 3.10
CA ASP A 354 33.12 8.98 3.88
C ASP A 354 31.90 9.93 3.96
N ALA A 355 30.73 9.36 4.19
CA ALA A 355 29.52 10.12 4.47
C ALA A 355 28.66 9.47 5.58
N PRO A 356 28.14 10.28 6.54
CA PRO A 356 27.27 9.80 7.60
C PRO A 356 25.84 9.53 7.10
N VAL A 357 25.65 8.37 6.45
CA VAL A 357 24.40 7.92 5.84
C VAL A 357 23.83 6.73 6.60
N VAL A 358 22.53 6.73 6.88
CA VAL A 358 21.80 5.53 7.31
C VAL A 358 20.77 5.19 6.26
N VAL A 359 20.88 4.00 5.66
CA VAL A 359 19.82 3.42 4.82
C VAL A 359 18.94 2.55 5.73
N LEU A 360 17.71 2.98 5.96
CA LEU A 360 16.73 2.26 6.76
C LEU A 360 15.73 1.56 5.84
N CYS A 361 15.78 0.24 5.80
CA CYS A 361 14.81 -0.58 5.09
C CYS A 361 13.78 -1.16 6.06
N THR A 362 12.52 -1.25 5.67
CA THR A 362 11.55 -2.12 6.37
C THR A 362 11.14 -3.27 5.47
N ALA A 363 11.07 -4.47 6.02
CA ALA A 363 10.76 -5.66 5.26
C ALA A 363 9.96 -6.65 6.09
N ARG A 364 9.31 -7.59 5.39
CA ARG A 364 8.82 -8.82 5.99
C ARG A 364 9.86 -9.94 5.76
N PRO A 365 9.83 -11.05 6.53
CA PRO A 365 10.81 -12.13 6.41
C PRO A 365 10.98 -12.70 5.01
N GLU A 366 9.93 -12.65 4.18
CA GLU A 366 9.88 -13.17 2.80
C GLU A 366 10.90 -12.51 1.85
N LEU A 367 11.42 -11.32 2.22
CA LEU A 367 12.57 -10.73 1.52
C LEU A 367 13.78 -11.67 1.55
N LEU A 368 14.01 -12.37 2.66
CA LEU A 368 15.14 -13.30 2.82
C LEU A 368 14.93 -14.59 2.02
N ASP A 369 13.69 -15.01 1.79
CA ASP A 369 13.41 -16.17 0.92
C ASP A 369 13.78 -15.86 -0.53
N ARG A 370 13.48 -14.63 -0.98
CA ARG A 370 13.85 -14.13 -2.33
C ARG A 370 15.33 -13.74 -2.43
N ARG A 371 15.92 -13.23 -1.35
CA ARG A 371 17.33 -12.81 -1.26
C ARG A 371 17.97 -13.27 0.06
N PRO A 372 18.45 -14.53 0.12
CA PRO A 372 19.10 -15.05 1.32
C PRO A 372 20.36 -14.29 1.73
N GLY A 373 21.03 -13.63 0.76
CA GLY A 373 22.21 -12.81 0.98
C GLY A 373 21.93 -11.34 1.32
N TRP A 374 20.68 -10.93 1.51
CA TRP A 374 20.34 -9.52 1.77
C TRP A 374 21.06 -8.97 3.01
N GLY A 375 21.85 -7.91 2.81
CA GLY A 375 22.69 -7.33 3.85
C GLY A 375 23.83 -8.24 4.32
N GLY A 376 23.99 -9.44 3.74
CA GLY A 376 25.08 -10.38 3.98
C GLY A 376 26.27 -10.06 3.09
N GLY A 377 27.48 -10.09 3.66
CA GLY A 377 28.71 -9.72 2.94
C GLY A 377 29.02 -8.22 2.94
N VAL A 378 28.10 -7.39 3.42
CA VAL A 378 28.31 -5.95 3.63
C VAL A 378 28.74 -5.69 5.08
N LEU A 379 29.91 -5.10 5.28
CA LEU A 379 30.50 -4.91 6.64
C LEU A 379 29.66 -4.00 7.55
N ASN A 380 28.89 -3.09 6.96
CA ASN A 380 28.16 -2.03 7.63
C ASN A 380 26.63 -2.26 7.61
N SER A 381 26.22 -3.52 7.71
CA SER A 381 24.82 -3.94 7.68
C SER A 381 24.35 -4.49 9.03
N GLY A 382 23.11 -4.21 9.40
CA GLY A 382 22.45 -4.76 10.57
C GLY A 382 20.97 -5.08 10.32
N SER A 383 20.47 -6.10 11.01
CA SER A 383 19.07 -6.53 10.94
C SER A 383 18.46 -6.48 12.34
N LEU A 384 17.26 -5.91 12.45
CA LEU A 384 16.50 -5.84 13.69
C LEU A 384 15.12 -6.48 13.46
N VAL A 385 14.85 -7.57 14.15
CA VAL A 385 13.53 -8.20 14.14
C VAL A 385 12.64 -7.51 15.16
N VAL A 386 11.47 -7.06 14.74
CA VAL A 386 10.46 -6.44 15.58
C VAL A 386 9.54 -7.54 16.12
N PRO A 387 9.65 -7.94 17.40
CA PRO A 387 8.84 -9.02 17.96
C PRO A 387 7.39 -8.58 18.17
N PRO A 388 6.45 -9.52 18.36
CA PRO A 388 5.15 -9.22 18.93
C PRO A 388 5.27 -8.46 20.27
N LEU A 389 4.25 -7.66 20.59
CA LEU A 389 4.17 -7.01 21.89
C LEU A 389 3.94 -8.04 22.99
N GLU A 390 4.60 -7.85 24.12
CA GLU A 390 4.40 -8.67 25.32
C GLU A 390 2.98 -8.49 25.87
N PRO A 391 2.42 -9.47 26.62
CA PRO A 391 1.04 -9.39 27.13
C PRO A 391 0.74 -8.10 27.93
N ASP A 392 1.71 -7.62 28.72
CA ASP A 392 1.60 -6.36 29.45
C ASP A 392 1.59 -5.13 28.54
N GLU A 393 2.32 -5.19 27.41
CA GLU A 393 2.38 -4.14 26.40
C GLU A 393 1.09 -4.08 25.58
N VAL A 394 0.54 -5.24 25.21
CA VAL A 394 -0.76 -5.36 24.55
C VAL A 394 -1.86 -4.75 25.42
N ARG A 395 -1.86 -5.04 26.73
CA ARG A 395 -2.79 -4.44 27.71
C ARG A 395 -2.65 -2.92 27.79
N ARG A 396 -1.41 -2.40 27.83
CA ARG A 396 -1.16 -0.95 27.83
C ARG A 396 -1.62 -0.28 26.54
N LEU A 397 -1.30 -0.86 25.39
CA LEU A 397 -1.71 -0.34 24.09
C LEU A 397 -3.24 -0.34 23.96
N ALA A 398 -3.90 -1.42 24.36
CA ALA A 398 -5.37 -1.49 24.38
C ALA A 398 -5.97 -0.38 25.26
N GLY A 399 -5.33 -0.08 26.40
CA GLY A 399 -5.75 1.02 27.27
C GLY A 399 -5.73 2.40 26.61
N HIS A 400 -4.76 2.64 25.71
CA HIS A 400 -4.68 3.89 24.95
C HIS A 400 -5.65 3.95 23.76
N LEU A 401 -6.05 2.80 23.21
CA LEU A 401 -6.93 2.71 22.03
C LEU A 401 -8.42 2.79 22.40
N THR A 402 -8.78 2.43 23.64
CA THR A 402 -10.15 2.53 24.14
C THR A 402 -10.30 3.80 24.97
N GLU A 403 -11.01 4.82 24.47
CA GLU A 403 -11.46 5.95 25.31
C GLU A 403 -12.39 5.42 26.42
N VAL A 404 -11.85 5.18 27.62
CA VAL A 404 -12.45 5.08 28.98
C VAL A 404 -13.79 4.30 29.19
N ALA A 405 -14.53 3.84 28.20
CA ALA A 405 -15.85 3.23 28.38
C ALA A 405 -15.96 1.86 27.70
N ALA A 406 -15.76 0.79 28.48
CA ALA A 406 -16.63 -0.39 28.50
C ALA A 406 -16.08 -1.42 29.50
N HIS A 407 -16.66 -1.46 30.68
CA HIS A 407 -16.48 -2.50 31.68
C HIS A 407 -17.11 -3.83 31.20
N ALA A 408 -16.37 -4.60 30.41
CA ALA A 408 -16.60 -6.02 30.22
C ALA A 408 -15.24 -6.75 30.25
N THR A 409 -14.68 -6.91 31.45
CA THR A 409 -13.35 -7.48 31.70
C THR A 409 -13.16 -8.86 31.07
N GLY A 410 -14.19 -9.70 30.98
CA GLY A 410 -14.09 -11.04 30.40
C GLY A 410 -13.96 -11.09 28.86
N ALA A 411 -14.53 -10.11 28.13
CA ALA A 411 -14.40 -10.06 26.67
C ALA A 411 -13.05 -9.48 26.22
N ARG A 412 -12.42 -8.65 27.07
CA ARG A 412 -11.15 -7.98 26.77
C ARG A 412 -10.00 -8.97 26.69
N ASP A 413 -9.87 -9.88 27.66
CA ASP A 413 -8.74 -10.83 27.70
C ASP A 413 -8.72 -11.78 26.51
N ALA A 414 -9.88 -12.30 26.09
CA ALA A 414 -10.00 -13.14 24.90
C ALA A 414 -9.61 -12.39 23.60
N LEU A 415 -9.89 -11.08 23.50
CA LEU A 415 -9.48 -10.25 22.37
C LEU A 415 -7.98 -9.95 22.39
N LEU A 416 -7.40 -9.73 23.57
CA LEU A 416 -5.97 -9.48 23.75
C LEU A 416 -5.15 -10.73 23.39
N GLU A 417 -5.60 -11.92 23.83
CA GLU A 417 -4.99 -13.19 23.44
C GLU A 417 -5.06 -13.40 21.93
N ARG A 418 -6.22 -13.11 21.31
CA ARG A 418 -6.43 -13.27 19.86
C ARG A 418 -5.65 -12.28 19.00
N ALA A 419 -5.17 -11.18 19.57
CA ALA A 419 -4.29 -10.25 18.89
C ALA A 419 -2.84 -10.77 18.79
N GLU A 420 -2.45 -11.77 19.61
CA GLU A 420 -1.13 -12.42 19.59
C GLU A 420 0.04 -11.42 19.55
N GLY A 421 -0.09 -10.30 20.28
CA GLY A 421 0.94 -9.26 20.31
C GLY A 421 1.02 -8.36 19.07
N ASN A 422 0.17 -8.56 18.05
CA ASN A 422 0.13 -7.73 16.84
C ASN A 422 -0.73 -6.47 17.07
N PRO A 423 -0.14 -5.25 17.02
CA PRO A 423 -0.87 -3.99 17.21
C PRO A 423 -2.02 -3.77 16.23
N LEU A 424 -1.85 -4.16 14.95
CA LEU A 424 -2.91 -4.00 13.95
C LEU A 424 -4.10 -4.90 14.28
N TYR A 425 -3.84 -6.14 14.69
CA TYR A 425 -4.89 -7.08 15.05
C TYR A 425 -5.67 -6.55 16.24
N LEU A 426 -4.97 -6.06 17.26
CA LEU A 426 -5.58 -5.43 18.42
C LEU A 426 -6.47 -4.24 18.03
N GLU A 427 -5.97 -3.31 17.20
CA GLU A 427 -6.75 -2.15 16.73
C GLU A 427 -8.04 -2.58 16.01
N GLN A 428 -7.94 -3.54 15.08
CA GLN A 428 -9.09 -4.01 14.31
C GLN A 428 -10.11 -4.77 15.16
N LEU A 429 -9.64 -5.61 16.11
CA LEU A 429 -10.51 -6.33 17.04
C LEU A 429 -11.24 -5.39 17.99
N LEU A 430 -10.57 -4.36 18.51
CA LEU A 430 -11.18 -3.35 19.37
C LEU A 430 -12.18 -2.46 18.61
N ALA A 431 -11.85 -2.05 17.38
CA ALA A 431 -12.75 -1.26 16.55
C ALA A 431 -14.08 -1.99 16.27
N MET A 432 -14.01 -3.29 15.92
CA MET A 432 -15.21 -4.09 15.65
C MET A 432 -16.12 -4.24 16.88
N VAL A 433 -15.56 -4.39 18.07
CA VAL A 433 -16.34 -4.50 19.31
C VAL A 433 -16.98 -3.17 19.71
N ASN A 434 -16.32 -2.05 19.40
CA ASN A 434 -16.90 -0.72 19.62
C ASN A 434 -18.08 -0.43 18.67
N GLU A 435 -18.03 -0.89 17.42
CA GLU A 435 -19.11 -0.70 16.44
C GLU A 435 -20.35 -1.56 16.74
N ALA A 436 -20.17 -2.80 17.23
CA ALA A 436 -21.25 -3.73 17.52
C ALA A 436 -21.02 -4.45 18.87
N PRO A 437 -21.31 -3.79 20.02
CA PRO A 437 -21.07 -4.37 21.33
C PRO A 437 -21.96 -5.61 21.56
N GLY A 438 -21.33 -6.77 21.76
CA GLY A 438 -22.02 -8.02 22.10
C GLY A 438 -21.12 -9.27 22.03
N PRO A 439 -21.55 -10.39 22.64
CA PRO A 439 -20.75 -11.62 22.67
C PRO A 439 -20.54 -12.26 21.29
N ALA A 440 -21.42 -12.00 20.32
CA ALA A 440 -21.28 -12.48 18.94
C ALA A 440 -20.14 -11.79 18.18
N ALA A 441 -19.87 -10.50 18.46
CA ALA A 441 -18.74 -9.77 17.89
C ALA A 441 -17.39 -10.30 18.42
N ALA A 442 -17.33 -10.82 19.64
CA ALA A 442 -16.10 -11.38 20.19
C ALA A 442 -15.60 -12.63 19.43
N GLY A 443 -16.50 -13.35 18.74
CA GLY A 443 -16.18 -14.57 17.99
C GLY A 443 -15.93 -14.39 16.48
N THR A 444 -16.18 -13.21 15.93
CA THR A 444 -15.99 -12.94 14.48
C THR A 444 -14.64 -12.27 14.21
N LEU A 445 -14.11 -12.39 12.99
CA LEU A 445 -12.92 -11.69 12.52
C LEU A 445 -13.35 -10.49 11.65
N PRO A 446 -12.76 -9.29 11.86
CA PRO A 446 -12.96 -8.17 10.95
C PRO A 446 -12.58 -8.53 9.51
N PRO A 447 -13.34 -8.08 8.49
CA PRO A 447 -13.04 -8.36 7.09
C PRO A 447 -11.62 -7.97 6.65
N THR A 448 -11.06 -6.92 7.24
CA THR A 448 -9.68 -6.46 7.03
C THR A 448 -8.64 -7.46 7.54
N LEU A 449 -8.86 -8.09 8.70
CA LEU A 449 -8.02 -9.16 9.21
C LEU A 449 -8.19 -10.45 8.41
N HIS A 450 -9.42 -10.73 7.98
CA HIS A 450 -9.70 -11.87 7.11
C HIS A 450 -8.91 -11.76 5.80
N ALA A 451 -8.94 -10.60 5.13
CA ALA A 451 -8.18 -10.35 3.91
C ALA A 451 -6.66 -10.49 4.13
N LEU A 452 -6.14 -10.01 5.27
CA LEU A 452 -4.73 -10.12 5.61
C LEU A 452 -4.30 -11.57 5.83
N ILE A 453 -5.07 -12.34 6.59
CA ILE A 453 -4.78 -13.75 6.87
C ILE A 453 -4.93 -14.58 5.58
N ALA A 454 -5.99 -14.37 4.81
CA ALA A 454 -6.22 -15.09 3.57
C ALA A 454 -5.10 -14.82 2.54
N ALA A 455 -4.65 -13.57 2.38
CA ALA A 455 -3.54 -13.24 1.48
C ALA A 455 -2.25 -13.96 1.88
N ARG A 456 -2.01 -14.12 3.19
CA ARG A 456 -0.87 -14.88 3.69
C ARG A 456 -0.98 -16.37 3.38
N ILE A 457 -2.15 -16.96 3.58
CA ILE A 457 -2.40 -18.38 3.30
C ILE A 457 -2.25 -18.67 1.80
N GLU A 458 -2.72 -17.75 0.94
CA GLU A 458 -2.57 -17.86 -0.51
C GLU A 458 -1.11 -17.72 -0.98
N ALA A 459 -0.28 -16.97 -0.27
CA ALA A 459 1.14 -16.83 -0.57
C ALA A 459 1.98 -18.08 -0.19
N LEU A 460 1.43 -18.98 0.65
CA LEU A 460 2.10 -20.23 1.01
C LEU A 460 2.25 -21.16 -0.18
N ASP A 461 3.37 -21.86 -0.24
CA ASP A 461 3.57 -22.96 -1.18
C ASP A 461 2.67 -24.16 -0.85
N HIS A 462 2.68 -25.17 -1.72
CA HIS A 462 1.80 -26.34 -1.58
C HIS A 462 2.05 -27.11 -0.27
N ASP A 463 3.30 -27.26 0.14
CA ASP A 463 3.68 -28.06 1.30
C ASP A 463 3.34 -27.33 2.60
N GLN A 464 3.59 -26.02 2.64
CA GLN A 464 3.18 -25.14 3.72
C GLN A 464 1.66 -25.08 3.87
N ARG A 465 0.91 -25.05 2.76
CA ARG A 465 -0.56 -25.03 2.79
C ARG A 465 -1.12 -26.36 3.27
N ALA A 466 -0.56 -27.49 2.84
CA ALA A 466 -0.95 -28.81 3.32
C ALA A 466 -0.71 -28.95 4.84
N ALA A 467 0.44 -28.51 5.34
CA ALA A 467 0.73 -28.50 6.77
C ALA A 467 -0.26 -27.61 7.54
N LEU A 468 -0.62 -26.44 6.99
CA LEU A 468 -1.61 -25.54 7.59
C LEU A 468 -3.01 -26.16 7.64
N ASP A 469 -3.45 -26.85 6.58
CA ASP A 469 -4.76 -27.52 6.55
C ASP A 469 -4.85 -28.61 7.63
N VAL A 470 -3.76 -29.35 7.86
CA VAL A 470 -3.69 -30.35 8.93
C VAL A 470 -3.66 -29.67 10.31
N ALA A 471 -2.88 -28.60 10.47
CA ALA A 471 -2.81 -27.82 11.70
C ALA A 471 -4.17 -27.21 12.08
N ALA A 472 -4.94 -26.74 11.10
CA ALA A 472 -6.27 -26.15 11.30
C ALA A 472 -7.26 -27.15 11.92
N VAL A 473 -7.08 -28.45 11.67
CA VAL A 473 -7.86 -29.53 12.30
C VAL A 473 -7.30 -29.91 13.68
N ALA A 474 -5.97 -29.91 13.83
CA ALA A 474 -5.30 -30.28 15.09
C ALA A 474 -5.52 -29.26 16.22
N GLY A 475 -5.64 -27.97 15.89
CA GLY A 475 -5.87 -26.89 16.84
C GLY A 475 -4.62 -26.03 17.08
N ARG A 476 -4.59 -25.28 18.20
CA ARG A 476 -3.54 -24.28 18.49
C ARG A 476 -2.18 -24.88 18.84
N ASP A 477 -2.15 -26.08 19.41
CA ASP A 477 -0.94 -26.76 19.82
C ASP A 477 -0.85 -28.10 19.09
N PHE A 478 0.22 -28.29 18.32
CA PHE A 478 0.49 -29.52 17.59
C PHE A 478 2.00 -29.79 17.52
N THR A 479 2.38 -31.05 17.34
CA THR A 479 3.78 -31.45 17.13
C THR A 479 4.11 -31.51 15.64
N VAL A 480 5.39 -31.40 15.29
CA VAL A 480 5.86 -31.52 13.89
C VAL A 480 5.35 -32.83 13.27
N ASP A 481 5.43 -33.94 14.02
CA ASP A 481 4.95 -35.26 13.58
C ASP A 481 3.44 -35.30 13.25
N GLN A 482 2.64 -34.36 13.77
CA GLN A 482 1.19 -34.29 13.53
C GLN A 482 0.83 -33.54 12.26
N VAL A 483 1.75 -32.74 11.69
CA VAL A 483 1.48 -31.86 10.54
C VAL A 483 2.35 -32.14 9.31
N GLY A 484 3.29 -33.09 9.41
CA GLY A 484 4.09 -33.61 8.29
C GLY A 484 5.57 -33.26 8.41
#